data_AF-A0A820PDP7-F1
#
_entry.id   AF-A0A820PDP7-F1
#
_cell.length_a   1.000
_cell.length_b   1.000
_cell.length_c   1.000
_cell.angle_alpha   90.00
_cell.angle_beta   90.00
_cell.angle_gamma   90.00
#
_symmetry.space_group_name_H-M   'P 1'
#
loop_
_entity.id
_entity.type
_entity.pdbx_description
1 polymer ?
#
loop_
_entity_poly.entity_id
_entity_poly.type
_entity_poly.pdbx_seq_one_letter_code
_entity_poly.pdbx_strand_id
1 'polypeptide(L)'
;GHLSRRFSFDDYRYSVPGQFLLLSSLCKLSQEKLNHTLSRLLTSYFINSQLLSENLFIEQIEIILNRLQSTASKSFINLFNLIHEIIGSNMIMSAWSTNWEYFHHSAYRDYSSAYTAPVNYGECNCGLSFKCTQSSGDM
;
A
#
# COMPACT_ATOMS: atom_id res chain seq x y z
N GLY A 1 31.41 -21.02 21.61
CA GLY A 1 31.79 -20.29 20.39
C GLY A 1 30.88 -19.10 20.25
N HIS A 2 31.42 -17.89 20.36
CA HIS A 2 30.65 -16.64 20.28
C HIS A 2 30.07 -16.48 18.86
N LEU A 3 28.75 -16.55 18.74
CA LEU A 3 28.03 -15.99 17.60
C LEU A 3 28.15 -14.47 17.68
N SER A 4 29.21 -13.91 17.11
CA SER A 4 29.23 -12.49 16.81
C SER A 4 28.19 -12.25 15.70
N ARG A 5 27.00 -11.78 16.09
CA ARG A 5 26.08 -11.14 15.14
C ARG A 5 26.83 -9.92 14.60
N ARG A 6 27.54 -10.09 13.49
CA ARG A 6 28.07 -8.95 12.74
C ARG A 6 26.88 -8.10 12.34
N PHE A 7 26.92 -6.85 12.75
CA PHE A 7 26.02 -5.82 12.27
C PHE A 7 26.15 -5.75 10.74
N SER A 8 25.03 -5.90 10.04
CA SER A 8 24.96 -5.73 8.59
C SER A 8 24.10 -4.51 8.30
N PHE A 9 24.63 -3.53 7.58
CA PHE A 9 23.87 -2.36 7.13
C PHE A 9 22.76 -2.76 6.12
N ASP A 10 22.91 -3.94 5.51
CA ASP A 10 21.98 -4.48 4.52
C ASP A 10 20.89 -5.37 5.16
N ASP A 11 20.80 -5.37 6.50
CA ASP A 11 19.80 -6.14 7.22
C ASP A 11 18.42 -5.46 7.14
N TYR A 12 17.52 -6.09 6.39
CA TYR A 12 16.12 -5.66 6.24
C TYR A 12 15.42 -5.35 7.57
N ARG A 13 15.81 -6.00 8.68
CA ARG A 13 15.21 -5.76 10.00
C ARG A 13 15.36 -4.32 10.50
N TYR A 14 16.28 -3.53 9.95
CA TYR A 14 16.40 -2.10 10.28
C TYR A 14 15.33 -1.22 9.63
N SER A 15 14.83 -1.59 8.45
CA SER A 15 13.79 -0.82 7.74
C SER A 15 12.37 -1.26 8.12
N VAL A 16 12.20 -2.51 8.53
CA VAL A 16 10.93 -3.14 8.93
C VAL A 16 10.06 -2.31 9.89
N PRO A 17 10.58 -1.71 10.98
CA PRO A 17 9.74 -0.96 11.91
C PRO A 17 9.01 0.21 11.25
N GLY A 18 9.68 0.96 10.38
CA GLY A 18 9.07 2.06 9.63
C GLY A 18 7.98 1.58 8.67
N GLN A 19 8.17 0.40 8.07
CA GLN A 19 7.19 -0.22 7.18
C GLN A 19 5.93 -0.66 7.91
N PHE A 20 6.06 -1.23 9.11
CA PHE A 20 4.90 -1.56 9.95
C PHE A 20 4.13 -0.31 10.41
N LEU A 21 4.82 0.79 10.69
CA LEU A 21 4.17 2.08 10.99
C LEU A 21 3.38 2.62 9.79
N LEU A 22 3.95 2.53 8.58
CA LEU A 22 3.25 2.89 7.35
C LEU A 22 2.01 2.01 7.15
N LEU A 23 2.14 0.68 7.27
CA LEU A 23 1.03 -0.26 7.14
C LEU A 23 -0.08 0.04 8.16
N SER A 24 0.28 0.29 9.42
CA SER A 24 -0.67 0.67 10.47
C SER A 24 -1.43 1.94 10.13
N SER A 25 -0.74 2.97 9.62
CA SER A 25 -1.37 4.23 9.19
C SER A 25 -2.34 4.02 8.03
N LEU A 26 -1.97 3.20 7.05
CA LEU A 26 -2.83 2.87 5.91
C LEU A 26 -4.07 2.08 6.33
N CYS A 27 -3.93 1.14 7.27
CA CYS A 27 -5.06 0.41 7.85
C CYS A 27 -6.02 1.35 8.58
N LYS A 28 -5.51 2.28 9.40
CA LYS A 28 -6.33 3.29 10.09
C LYS A 28 -7.09 4.16 9.10
N LEU A 29 -6.40 4.69 8.09
CA LEU A 29 -7.02 5.50 7.04
C LEU A 29 -8.14 4.74 6.31
N SER A 30 -7.93 3.45 6.04
CA SER A 30 -8.94 2.57 5.42
C SER A 30 -10.18 2.44 6.31
N GLN A 31 -9.98 2.20 7.61
CA GLN A 31 -11.08 2.09 8.58
C GLN A 31 -11.85 3.41 8.72
N GLU A 32 -11.16 4.53 8.83
CA GLU A 32 -11.77 5.87 8.89
C GLU A 32 -12.62 6.15 7.65
N LYS A 33 -12.12 5.80 6.46
CA LYS A 33 -12.86 5.96 5.21
C LYS A 33 -14.15 5.13 5.17
N LEU A 34 -14.09 3.88 5.63
CA LEU A 34 -15.26 3.00 5.73
C LEU A 34 -16.27 3.54 6.74
N ASN A 35 -15.81 3.92 7.93
CA ASN A 35 -16.65 4.47 8.99
C ASN A 35 -17.33 5.76 8.55
N HIS A 36 -16.61 6.67 7.88
CA HIS A 36 -17.18 7.89 7.33
C HIS A 36 -18.23 7.61 6.24
N THR A 37 -17.99 6.60 5.41
CA THR A 37 -18.94 6.20 4.37
C THR A 37 -20.22 5.62 4.99
N LEU A 38 -20.09 4.78 6.02
CA LEU A 38 -21.22 4.23 6.77
C LEU A 38 -22.01 5.31 7.50
N SER A 39 -21.32 6.22 8.20
CA SER A 39 -21.95 7.34 8.93
C SER A 39 -22.75 8.23 7.99
N ARG A 40 -22.18 8.58 6.81
CA ARG A 40 -22.89 9.37 5.80
C ARG A 40 -24.13 8.63 5.27
N LEU A 41 -24.05 7.31 5.10
CA LEU A 41 -25.20 6.52 4.65
C LEU A 41 -26.34 6.56 5.68
N LEU A 42 -26.03 6.34 6.95
CA LEU A 42 -27.03 6.36 8.03
C LEU A 42 -27.66 7.75 8.20
N THR A 43 -26.87 8.82 8.10
CA THR A 43 -27.34 10.19 8.36
C THR A 43 -28.03 10.86 7.17
N SER A 44 -27.58 10.61 5.93
CA SER A 44 -28.14 11.28 4.74
C SER A 44 -29.35 10.57 4.15
N TYR A 45 -29.53 9.27 4.39
CA TYR A 45 -30.56 8.48 3.69
C TYR A 45 -31.55 7.76 4.60
N PHE A 46 -31.16 7.39 5.82
CA PHE A 46 -32.07 6.70 6.76
C PHE A 46 -32.81 7.65 7.71
N ILE A 47 -32.29 8.85 7.93
CA ILE A 47 -32.96 9.89 8.73
C ILE A 47 -33.59 10.89 7.75
N ASN A 48 -34.85 10.65 7.37
CA ASN A 48 -35.65 11.61 6.61
C ASN A 48 -36.76 12.18 7.50
N SER A 49 -36.92 13.50 7.51
CA SER A 49 -38.01 14.19 8.23
C SER A 49 -39.38 14.00 7.55
N GLN A 50 -39.39 13.45 6.34
CA GLN A 50 -40.58 13.17 5.55
C GLN A 50 -40.80 11.65 5.44
N LEU A 51 -42.06 11.23 5.61
CA LEU A 51 -42.47 9.84 5.51
C LEU A 51 -42.43 9.43 4.02
N LEU A 52 -41.44 8.61 3.65
CA LEU A 52 -41.34 8.06 2.30
C LEU A 52 -42.34 6.90 2.13
N SER A 53 -42.95 6.79 0.94
CA SER A 53 -43.66 5.57 0.56
C SER A 53 -42.68 4.40 0.44
N GLU A 54 -43.12 3.18 0.74
CA GLU A 54 -42.31 1.95 0.64
C GLU A 54 -41.56 1.83 -0.69
N ASN A 55 -42.23 2.04 -1.83
CA ASN A 55 -41.60 1.94 -3.15
C ASN A 55 -40.44 2.94 -3.34
N LEU A 56 -40.68 4.23 -3.02
CA LEU A 56 -39.65 5.26 -3.08
C LEU A 56 -38.48 4.99 -2.12
N PHE A 57 -38.75 4.38 -0.97
CA PHE A 57 -37.72 3.99 -0.02
C PHE A 57 -36.84 2.86 -0.57
N ILE A 58 -37.45 1.81 -1.14
CA ILE A 58 -36.73 0.68 -1.75
C ILE A 58 -35.87 1.17 -2.91
N GLU A 59 -36.44 1.97 -3.81
CA GLU A 59 -35.74 2.49 -5.00
C GLU A 59 -34.53 3.35 -4.61
N GLN A 60 -34.67 4.21 -3.59
CA GLN A 60 -33.55 5.00 -3.07
C GLN A 60 -32.46 4.12 -2.45
N ILE A 61 -32.82 3.10 -1.67
CA ILE A 61 -31.84 2.17 -1.09
C ILE A 61 -31.06 1.43 -2.17
N GLU A 62 -31.70 0.93 -3.22
CA GLU A 62 -31.01 0.24 -4.31
C GLU A 62 -30.02 1.15 -5.03
N ILE A 63 -30.42 2.40 -5.33
CA ILE A 63 -29.53 3.39 -5.93
C ILE A 63 -28.30 3.65 -5.04
N ILE A 64 -28.52 3.80 -3.73
CA ILE A 64 -27.42 4.04 -2.77
C ILE A 64 -26.48 2.84 -2.73
N LEU A 65 -27.01 1.62 -2.60
CA LEU A 65 -26.20 0.40 -2.54
C LEU A 65 -25.38 0.20 -3.81
N ASN A 66 -25.98 0.39 -4.99
CA ASN A 66 -25.28 0.32 -6.27
C ASN A 66 -24.16 1.36 -6.38
N ARG A 67 -24.42 2.59 -5.92
CA ARG A 67 -23.40 3.65 -5.88
C ARG A 67 -22.29 3.32 -4.89
N LEU A 68 -22.62 2.70 -3.75
CA LEU A 68 -21.65 2.35 -2.73
C LEU A 68 -20.74 1.21 -3.19
N GLN A 69 -21.31 0.15 -3.80
CA GLN A 69 -20.54 -0.95 -4.40
C GLN A 69 -19.58 -0.44 -5.47
N SER A 70 -20.05 0.40 -6.40
CA SER A 70 -19.21 0.94 -7.47
C SER A 70 -18.13 1.92 -6.96
N THR A 71 -18.43 2.73 -5.95
CA THR A 71 -17.49 3.74 -5.43
C THR A 71 -16.49 3.13 -4.44
N ALA A 72 -16.91 2.20 -3.60
CA ALA A 72 -16.04 1.52 -2.63
C ALA A 72 -14.99 0.67 -3.34
N SER A 73 -15.37 -0.08 -4.38
CA SER A 73 -14.43 -0.84 -5.21
C SER A 73 -13.36 0.06 -5.83
N LYS A 74 -13.75 1.18 -6.45
CA LYS A 74 -12.82 2.16 -7.02
C LYS A 74 -11.91 2.79 -5.96
N SER A 75 -12.47 3.16 -4.81
CA SER A 75 -11.69 3.76 -3.72
C SER A 75 -10.65 2.78 -3.16
N PHE A 76 -10.99 1.50 -3.07
CA PHE A 76 -10.07 0.46 -2.63
C PHE A 76 -8.94 0.26 -3.65
N ILE A 77 -9.27 0.13 -4.94
CA ILE A 77 -8.27 0.00 -6.01
C ILE A 77 -7.33 1.20 -6.04
N ASN A 78 -7.86 2.41 -5.88
CA ASN A 78 -7.05 3.63 -5.83
C ASN A 78 -6.11 3.64 -4.63
N LEU A 79 -6.60 3.23 -3.45
CA LEU A 79 -5.76 3.13 -2.25
C LEU A 79 -4.67 2.07 -2.42
N PHE A 80 -5.02 0.90 -2.96
CA PHE A 80 -4.07 -0.16 -3.24
C PHE A 80 -2.97 0.29 -4.20
N ASN A 81 -3.36 0.92 -5.30
CA ASN A 81 -2.41 1.49 -6.27
C ASN A 81 -1.53 2.55 -5.61
N LEU A 82 -2.09 3.44 -4.79
CA LEU A 82 -1.32 4.46 -4.06
C LEU A 82 -0.28 3.81 -3.13
N ILE A 83 -0.64 2.75 -2.41
CA ILE A 83 0.29 2.01 -1.55
C ILE A 83 1.44 1.42 -2.37
N HIS A 84 1.12 0.81 -3.52
CA HIS A 84 2.11 0.24 -4.42
C HIS A 84 3.04 1.30 -5.01
N GLU A 85 2.49 2.45 -5.42
CA GLU A 85 3.27 3.61 -5.89
C GLU A 85 4.17 4.16 -4.78
N ILE A 86 3.68 4.25 -3.54
CA ILE A 86 4.49 4.66 -2.38
C ILE A 86 5.64 3.68 -2.15
N ILE A 87 5.37 2.37 -2.20
CA ILE A 87 6.39 1.35 -2.00
C ILE A 87 7.48 1.41 -3.07
N GLY A 88 7.08 1.53 -4.35
CA GLY A 88 8.00 1.65 -5.47
C GLY A 88 8.81 2.95 -5.43
N SER A 89 8.14 4.09 -5.27
CA SER A 89 8.75 5.43 -5.39
C SER A 89 9.56 5.85 -4.16
N ASN A 90 9.23 5.36 -2.97
CA ASN A 90 9.92 5.75 -1.72
C ASN A 90 10.99 4.73 -1.29
N MET A 91 11.47 3.89 -2.22
CA MET A 91 12.54 2.93 -1.94
C MET A 91 12.22 1.98 -0.77
N ILE A 92 10.92 1.69 -0.55
CA ILE A 92 10.50 0.82 0.54
C ILE A 92 10.84 -0.60 0.14
N MET A 93 12.00 -1.06 0.60
CA MET A 93 12.54 -2.34 0.23
C MET A 93 11.68 -3.49 0.76
N SER A 94 11.40 -4.48 -0.07
CA SER A 94 10.80 -5.74 0.37
C SER A 94 11.83 -6.61 1.09
N ALA A 95 11.37 -7.56 1.92
CA ALA A 95 12.24 -8.49 2.63
C ALA A 95 13.18 -9.29 1.71
N TRP A 96 12.70 -9.57 0.49
CA TRP A 96 13.42 -10.32 -0.53
C TRP A 96 14.16 -9.42 -1.52
N SER A 97 14.17 -8.10 -1.29
CA SER A 97 14.79 -7.11 -2.17
C SER A 97 14.34 -7.23 -3.63
N THR A 98 13.07 -7.59 -3.89
CA THR A 98 12.55 -7.81 -5.25
C THR A 98 12.17 -6.51 -5.97
N ASN A 99 12.20 -5.38 -5.28
CA ASN A 99 11.87 -4.05 -5.82
C ASN A 99 13.04 -3.07 -5.69
N TRP A 100 13.69 -3.04 -4.54
CA TRP A 100 14.92 -2.31 -4.29
C TRP A 100 15.92 -3.25 -3.64
N GLU A 101 17.21 -3.00 -3.85
CA GLU A 101 18.27 -3.79 -3.25
C GLU A 101 19.38 -2.88 -2.72
N TYR A 102 20.09 -3.36 -1.71
CA TYR A 102 21.34 -2.74 -1.30
C TYR A 102 22.42 -3.01 -2.34
N PHE A 103 23.20 -1.99 -2.68
CA PHE A 103 24.35 -2.16 -3.56
C PHE A 103 25.61 -1.59 -2.93
N HIS A 104 26.72 -2.32 -3.05
CA HIS A 104 28.02 -1.84 -2.62
C HIS A 104 28.72 -1.16 -3.78
N HIS A 105 28.88 0.16 -3.69
CA HIS A 105 29.67 0.90 -4.65
C HIS A 105 31.15 0.87 -4.24
N SER A 106 32.01 0.27 -5.06
CA SER A 106 33.44 0.07 -4.75
C SER A 106 34.23 1.38 -4.52
N ALA A 107 33.70 2.52 -4.96
CA ALA A 107 34.32 3.84 -4.75
C ALA A 107 34.06 4.43 -3.34
N TYR A 108 33.06 3.94 -2.61
CA TYR A 108 32.71 4.40 -1.26
C TYR A 108 32.96 3.26 -0.27
N ARG A 109 34.19 3.13 0.24
CA ARG A 109 34.53 2.21 1.35
C ARG A 109 34.08 2.73 2.72
N ASP A 110 33.04 3.55 2.74
CA ASP A 110 32.55 4.16 3.97
C ASP A 110 31.33 3.37 4.44
N TYR A 111 31.49 2.62 5.54
CA TYR A 111 30.43 1.82 6.14
C TYR A 111 29.36 2.69 6.84
N SER A 112 29.46 4.02 6.78
CA SER A 112 28.52 4.94 7.41
C SER A 112 27.22 5.15 6.63
N SER A 113 27.16 4.75 5.36
CA SER A 113 26.01 4.97 4.47
C SER A 113 25.57 3.67 3.80
N ALA A 114 24.26 3.42 3.79
CA ALA A 114 23.66 2.34 3.02
C ALA A 114 23.14 2.89 1.68
N TYR A 115 23.58 2.29 0.58
CA TYR A 115 23.16 2.68 -0.77
C TYR A 115 22.15 1.68 -1.30
N THR A 116 21.09 2.17 -1.93
CA THR A 116 20.05 1.33 -2.53
C THR A 116 19.83 1.70 -3.99
N ALA A 117 19.51 0.69 -4.79
CA ALA A 117 19.18 0.83 -6.20
C ALA A 117 17.88 0.08 -6.52
N PRO A 118 17.11 0.54 -7.50
CA PRO A 118 15.95 -0.20 -7.97
C PRO A 118 16.40 -1.46 -8.70
N VAL A 119 15.71 -2.57 -8.46
CA VAL A 119 15.92 -3.80 -9.22
C VAL A 119 15.43 -3.60 -10.66
N ASN A 120 16.15 -4.17 -11.62
CA ASN A 120 15.75 -4.17 -13.03
C ASN A 120 15.41 -5.59 -13.48
N TYR A 121 14.18 -5.82 -13.93
CA TYR A 121 13.77 -7.06 -14.61
C TYR A 121 13.67 -6.79 -16.11
N GLY A 122 14.73 -7.13 -16.85
CA GLY A 122 14.85 -6.78 -18.27
C GLY A 122 14.78 -5.26 -18.47
N GLU A 123 13.83 -4.78 -19.27
CA GLU A 123 13.59 -3.35 -19.50
C GLU A 123 12.72 -2.69 -18.40
N CYS A 124 12.27 -3.45 -17.39
CA CYS A 124 11.42 -2.93 -16.32
C CYS A 124 12.23 -2.50 -15.10
N ASN A 125 12.27 -1.19 -14.82
CA ASN A 125 12.91 -0.62 -13.63
C ASN A 125 11.89 -0.47 -12.48
N CYS A 126 12.12 -1.18 -11.37
CA CYS A 126 11.22 -1.20 -10.21
C CYS A 126 11.11 0.15 -9.47
N GLY A 127 12.02 1.09 -9.73
CA GLY A 127 11.93 2.47 -9.22
C GLY A 127 11.02 3.37 -10.06
N LEU A 128 10.69 2.97 -11.29
CA LEU A 128 9.78 3.69 -12.19
C LEU A 128 8.38 3.07 -12.25
N SER A 129 8.26 1.79 -11.90
CA SER A 129 6.96 1.11 -11.87
C SER A 129 6.92 -0.01 -10.83
N PHE A 130 5.88 -0.01 -10.00
CA PHE A 130 5.59 -1.12 -9.10
C PHE A 130 5.16 -2.41 -9.83
N LYS A 131 4.85 -2.33 -11.13
CA LYS A 131 4.36 -3.46 -11.94
C LYS A 131 5.48 -4.38 -12.42
N CYS A 132 6.74 -4.02 -12.16
CA CYS A 132 7.87 -4.86 -12.49
C CYS A 132 7.80 -6.16 -11.68
N THR A 133 7.82 -7.28 -12.39
CA THR A 133 7.75 -8.62 -11.82
C THR A 133 8.86 -9.46 -12.42
N GLN A 134 9.43 -10.35 -11.61
CA GLN A 134 10.38 -11.33 -12.09
C GLN A 134 9.64 -12.33 -12.98
N SER A 135 10.09 -12.52 -14.22
CA SER A 135 9.57 -13.59 -15.08
C SER A 135 9.84 -14.94 -14.42
N SER A 136 8.84 -15.82 -14.42
CA SER A 136 8.86 -17.13 -13.75
C SER A 136 9.87 -18.15 -14.30
N GLY A 137 10.84 -17.72 -15.12
CA GLY A 137 11.73 -18.57 -15.90
C GLY A 137 13.17 -18.67 -15.40
N ASP A 138 13.57 -17.91 -14.38
CA ASP A 138 14.94 -17.93 -13.84
C ASP A 138 14.95 -18.32 -12.35
N MET A 139 14.55 -19.58 -12.08
CA MET A 139 14.87 -20.31 -10.85
C MET A 139 15.53 -21.63 -11.20
#